data_AF-A0A0R3SH84-F1
#
_entry.id   AF-A0A0R3SH84-F1
#
_cell.length_a   1.000
_cell.length_b   1.000
_cell.length_c   1.000
_cell.angle_alpha   90.00
_cell.angle_beta   90.00
_cell.angle_gamma   90.00
#
_symmetry.space_group_name_H-M   'P 1'
#
loop_
_entity.id
_entity.type
_entity.pdbx_description
1 polymer ?
#
loop_
_entity_poly.entity_id
_entity_poly.type
_entity_poly.pdbx_seq_one_letter_code
_entity_poly.pdbx_strand_id
1 'polypeptide(L)'
;MKSSNYRPINHSVGTAGKEFAADIGGMYPYEQFTIVVLTYDRDNILTLMLEGLLNLAYLHSVVVIWNNPKPPSDNILWPRLHVPIHVVKSEKNSLNNRFLPYDIIKTEAILMLDDDVTLRHDEIILGFRVWRENRDRIVGFPARGHFWSEANQSWYYNSAHSCEYSMILTGASFIHRYYLHAYTNEMSAQIREIVEQKLNCEDIAMNFLVSHITRKSPLKVTTHWSFICTNCTSSLYNGGGHMPIRSECINQFERIYGYNPLIYTQYRADSVLFKTRLPLGMEKCFRYV
;
A
#
# COMPACT_ATOMS: atom_id res chain seq x y z
N MET A 1 -17.30 6.64 40.19
CA MET A 1 -16.05 7.12 39.56
C MET A 1 -15.12 5.92 39.41
N LYS A 2 -15.03 5.33 38.20
CA LYS A 2 -14.01 4.33 37.85
C LYS A 2 -13.04 5.02 36.91
N SER A 3 -11.82 5.27 37.37
CA SER A 3 -10.74 5.86 36.57
C SER A 3 -10.33 4.88 35.49
N SER A 4 -10.58 5.23 34.23
CA SER A 4 -9.97 4.60 33.07
C SER A 4 -8.47 4.92 33.06
N ASN A 5 -7.67 4.09 33.73
CA ASN A 5 -6.22 4.20 33.77
C ASN A 5 -5.61 3.71 32.45
N TYR A 6 -5.82 4.48 31.39
CA TYR A 6 -4.91 4.46 30.26
C TYR A 6 -3.59 5.09 30.69
N ARG A 7 -2.46 4.42 30.45
CA ARG A 7 -1.16 5.09 30.31
C ARG A 7 -0.83 5.13 28.82
N PRO A 8 -0.96 6.30 28.16
CA PRO A 8 -0.45 6.49 26.81
C PRO A 8 1.05 6.22 26.78
N ILE A 9 1.56 5.89 25.59
CA ILE A 9 2.98 6.14 25.30
C ILE A 9 3.22 7.63 25.60
N ASN A 10 4.19 7.91 26.48
CA ASN A 10 4.52 9.17 27.19
C ASN A 10 4.02 9.27 28.63
N HIS A 11 4.82 8.71 29.55
CA HIS A 11 4.80 9.00 30.98
C HIS A 11 4.98 10.51 31.28
N SER A 12 3.92 11.30 31.23
CA SER A 12 3.96 12.68 31.72
C SER A 12 2.67 13.08 32.41
N VAL A 13 2.74 13.23 33.74
CA VAL A 13 1.90 14.20 34.45
C VAL A 13 2.56 15.55 34.24
N GLY A 14 1.95 16.40 33.41
CA GLY A 14 2.57 17.66 32.98
C GLY A 14 3.51 17.47 31.80
N THR A 15 3.06 17.95 30.63
CA THR A 15 3.78 18.34 29.40
C THR A 15 4.82 17.40 28.75
N ALA A 16 5.58 16.57 29.46
CA ALA A 16 6.80 15.91 28.95
C ALA A 16 6.61 14.97 27.75
N GLY A 17 5.39 14.53 27.44
CA GLY A 17 5.13 13.79 26.21
C GLY A 17 5.18 14.63 24.94
N LYS A 18 4.85 15.92 25.05
CA LYS A 18 4.94 16.86 23.93
C LYS A 18 6.40 17.22 23.67
N GLU A 19 7.16 17.47 24.73
CA GLU A 19 8.58 17.80 24.63
C GLU A 19 9.43 16.60 24.18
N PHE A 20 9.23 15.39 24.74
CA PHE A 20 9.97 14.20 24.29
C PHE A 20 9.63 13.78 22.85
N ALA A 21 8.36 13.88 22.45
CA ALA A 21 7.97 13.68 21.05
C ALA A 21 8.59 14.75 20.15
N ALA A 22 8.73 16.00 20.59
CA ALA A 22 9.44 17.02 19.83
C ALA A 22 10.97 16.79 19.78
N ASP A 23 11.57 16.23 20.83
CA ASP A 23 13.03 16.08 20.99
C ASP A 23 13.62 14.88 20.21
N ILE A 24 12.86 13.80 20.01
CA ILE A 24 13.24 12.67 19.11
C ILE A 24 12.88 12.91 17.64
N GLY A 25 12.51 14.14 17.26
CA GLY A 25 12.03 14.48 15.91
C GLY A 25 10.61 13.99 15.59
N GLY A 26 9.85 13.59 16.60
CA GLY A 26 8.45 13.19 16.43
C GLY A 26 7.60 14.33 15.89
N MET A 27 6.64 14.00 15.02
CA MET A 27 5.57 14.87 14.49
C MET A 27 5.97 16.26 13.99
N TYR A 28 7.25 16.58 13.88
CA TYR A 28 7.76 17.88 13.52
C TYR A 28 8.88 17.72 12.46
N PRO A 29 8.63 18.14 11.21
CA PRO A 29 7.34 18.62 10.69
C PRO A 29 6.24 17.54 10.79
N TYR A 30 4.97 17.94 10.90
CA TYR A 30 3.84 17.00 10.97
C TYR A 30 3.74 16.29 9.61
N GLU A 31 4.26 15.08 9.55
CA GLU A 31 4.32 14.31 8.31
C GLU A 31 2.94 13.75 7.99
N GLN A 32 2.52 13.94 6.75
CA GLN A 32 1.23 13.48 6.25
C GLN A 32 1.44 12.54 5.06
N PHE A 33 0.39 11.84 4.67
CA PHE A 33 0.38 10.99 3.49
C PHE A 33 -0.81 11.31 2.57
N THR A 34 -0.63 11.01 1.29
CA THR A 34 -1.68 11.07 0.28
C THR A 34 -2.16 9.65 0.00
N ILE A 35 -3.48 9.46 -0.07
CA ILE A 35 -4.04 8.20 -0.56
C ILE A 35 -4.21 8.29 -2.08
N VAL A 36 -3.76 7.28 -2.81
CA VAL A 36 -3.97 7.15 -4.26
C VAL A 36 -4.80 5.90 -4.53
N VAL A 37 -5.90 6.07 -5.25
CA VAL A 37 -6.84 4.99 -5.60
C VAL A 37 -7.04 4.98 -7.10
N LEU A 38 -6.72 3.87 -7.76
CA LEU A 38 -7.09 3.64 -9.15
C LEU A 38 -8.45 2.97 -9.18
N THR A 39 -9.39 3.51 -9.97
CA THR A 39 -10.74 2.94 -10.04
C THR A 39 -11.20 2.67 -11.47
N TYR A 40 -11.94 1.58 -11.64
CA TYR A 40 -12.59 1.20 -12.89
C TYR A 40 -13.92 0.49 -12.61
N ASP A 41 -15.03 1.12 -13.00
CA ASP A 41 -16.38 0.53 -13.03
C ASP A 41 -16.89 0.02 -11.65
N ARG A 42 -16.54 0.75 -10.57
CA ARG A 42 -16.81 0.37 -9.17
C ARG A 42 -17.25 1.56 -8.30
N ASP A 43 -17.96 2.50 -8.88
CA ASP A 43 -18.28 3.81 -8.30
C ASP A 43 -18.88 3.71 -6.89
N ASN A 44 -19.83 2.79 -6.66
CA ASN A 44 -20.46 2.60 -5.35
C ASN A 44 -19.51 2.02 -4.28
N ILE A 45 -18.56 1.16 -4.69
CA ILE A 45 -17.59 0.57 -3.78
C ILE A 45 -16.54 1.63 -3.42
N LEU A 46 -16.11 2.40 -4.42
CA LEU A 46 -15.21 3.52 -4.25
C LEU A 46 -15.78 4.56 -3.26
N THR A 47 -17.03 5.02 -3.45
CA THR A 47 -17.61 6.04 -2.55
C THR A 47 -17.70 5.55 -1.12
N LEU A 48 -18.11 4.29 -0.90
CA LEU A 48 -18.17 3.68 0.44
C LEU A 48 -16.77 3.56 1.08
N MET A 49 -15.75 3.16 0.30
CA MET A 49 -14.37 3.09 0.78
C MET A 49 -13.87 4.49 1.18
N LEU A 50 -14.15 5.50 0.35
CA LEU A 50 -13.78 6.89 0.62
C LEU A 50 -14.46 7.44 1.88
N GLU A 51 -15.75 7.14 2.11
CA GLU A 51 -16.46 7.51 3.35
C GLU A 51 -15.73 6.99 4.61
N GLY A 52 -15.19 5.77 4.52
CA GLY A 52 -14.39 5.17 5.59
C GLY A 52 -13.14 5.95 5.97
N LEU A 53 -12.68 6.89 5.15
CA LEU A 53 -11.49 7.73 5.40
C LEU A 53 -11.80 9.00 6.20
N LEU A 54 -13.06 9.28 6.51
CA LEU A 54 -13.44 10.46 7.28
C LEU A 54 -12.74 10.48 8.65
N ASN A 55 -12.10 11.60 9.00
CA ASN A 55 -11.31 11.81 10.22
C ASN A 55 -10.08 10.90 10.38
N LEU A 56 -9.59 10.29 9.29
CA LEU A 56 -8.33 9.57 9.30
C LEU A 56 -7.16 10.52 9.59
N ALA A 57 -6.46 10.28 10.71
CA ALA A 57 -5.30 11.09 11.07
C ALA A 57 -4.21 11.03 10.00
N TYR A 58 -3.43 12.12 9.87
CA TYR A 58 -2.30 12.27 8.93
C TYR A 58 -2.66 12.23 7.44
N LEU A 59 -3.92 12.06 7.08
CA LEU A 59 -4.34 12.16 5.70
C LEU A 59 -4.20 13.62 5.22
N HIS A 60 -3.47 13.84 4.13
CA HIS A 60 -3.33 15.16 3.50
C HIS A 60 -4.40 15.38 2.42
N SER A 61 -4.56 14.39 1.55
CA SER A 61 -5.47 14.42 0.41
C SER A 61 -5.74 13.02 -0.12
N VAL A 62 -6.80 12.86 -0.89
CA VAL A 62 -7.06 11.64 -1.66
C VAL A 62 -6.99 11.97 -3.16
N VAL A 63 -6.32 11.14 -3.93
CA VAL A 63 -6.25 11.23 -5.40
C VAL A 63 -6.90 9.99 -5.99
N VAL A 64 -8.05 10.19 -6.62
CA VAL A 64 -8.79 9.17 -7.36
C VAL A 64 -8.37 9.25 -8.81
N ILE A 65 -7.74 8.19 -9.30
CA ILE A 65 -7.33 8.05 -10.69
C ILE A 65 -8.45 7.30 -11.41
N TRP A 66 -9.18 8.04 -12.21
CA TRP A 66 -10.35 7.57 -12.91
C TRP A 66 -9.93 6.88 -14.21
N ASN A 67 -9.88 5.55 -14.19
CA ASN A 67 -9.38 4.73 -15.28
C ASN A 67 -10.45 4.36 -16.32
N ASN A 68 -11.71 4.60 -16.00
CA ASN A 68 -12.81 4.35 -16.91
C ASN A 68 -12.84 5.43 -18.01
N PRO A 69 -12.88 5.05 -19.31
CA PRO A 69 -13.02 6.01 -20.40
C PRO A 69 -14.29 6.88 -20.28
N LYS A 70 -15.37 6.28 -19.74
CA LYS A 70 -16.59 7.01 -19.41
C LYS A 70 -16.31 7.89 -18.20
N PRO A 71 -16.69 9.19 -18.23
CA PRO A 71 -16.53 10.04 -17.07
C PRO A 71 -17.36 9.50 -15.88
N PRO A 72 -17.02 9.91 -14.64
CA PRO A 72 -17.87 9.66 -13.48
C PRO A 72 -19.29 10.12 -13.78
N SER A 73 -20.29 9.31 -13.40
CA SER A 73 -21.70 9.70 -13.53
C SER A 73 -21.97 10.99 -12.75
N ASP A 74 -22.76 11.90 -13.32
CA ASP A 74 -23.16 13.15 -12.67
C ASP A 74 -23.90 12.92 -11.34
N ASN A 75 -24.43 11.71 -11.15
CA ASN A 75 -25.12 11.29 -9.92
C ASN A 75 -24.19 10.74 -8.83
N ILE A 76 -22.88 10.65 -9.07
CA ILE A 76 -21.93 10.19 -8.05
C ILE A 76 -21.87 11.24 -6.94
N LEU A 77 -22.28 10.82 -5.75
CA LEU A 77 -22.16 11.61 -4.53
C LEU A 77 -20.78 11.33 -3.92
N TRP A 78 -19.82 12.20 -4.21
CA TRP A 78 -18.51 12.15 -3.56
C TRP A 78 -18.65 12.46 -2.06
N PRO A 79 -18.03 11.67 -1.17
CA PRO A 79 -18.14 11.91 0.26
C PRO A 79 -17.41 13.18 0.66
N ARG A 80 -17.99 13.90 1.63
CA ARG A 80 -17.37 15.10 2.20
C ARG A 80 -16.37 14.71 3.27
N LEU A 81 -15.11 14.60 2.87
CA LEU A 81 -14.01 14.37 3.79
C LEU A 81 -13.51 15.68 4.40
N HIS A 82 -12.80 15.56 5.52
CA HIS A 82 -12.06 16.64 6.17
C HIS A 82 -10.84 17.13 5.35
N VAL A 83 -10.54 16.47 4.23
CA VAL A 83 -9.43 16.75 3.31
C VAL A 83 -9.95 16.78 1.86
N PRO A 84 -9.23 17.40 0.91
CA PRO A 84 -9.64 17.40 -0.49
C PRO A 84 -9.57 16.00 -1.11
N ILE A 85 -10.57 15.69 -1.94
CA ILE A 85 -10.55 14.59 -2.91
C ILE A 85 -10.30 15.21 -4.29
N HIS A 86 -9.26 14.73 -4.96
CA HIS A 86 -8.92 15.10 -6.32
C HIS A 86 -9.23 13.94 -7.26
N VAL A 87 -10.00 14.20 -8.32
CA VAL A 87 -10.32 13.20 -9.34
C VAL A 87 -9.55 13.53 -10.61
N VAL A 88 -8.70 12.60 -11.05
CA VAL A 88 -7.88 12.76 -12.25
C VAL A 88 -8.34 11.76 -13.30
N LYS A 89 -8.83 12.27 -14.44
CA LYS A 89 -9.25 11.41 -15.56
C LYS A 89 -8.05 10.94 -16.35
N SER A 90 -7.92 9.62 -16.50
CA SER A 90 -6.93 9.01 -17.38
C SER A 90 -7.40 8.97 -18.83
N GLU A 91 -6.46 9.02 -19.78
CA GLU A 91 -6.77 8.94 -21.22
C GLU A 91 -7.23 7.55 -21.65
N LYS A 92 -6.69 6.51 -20.99
CA LYS A 92 -6.98 5.10 -21.27
C LYS A 92 -7.00 4.28 -19.99
N ASN A 93 -7.66 3.12 -20.04
CA ASN A 93 -7.65 2.13 -18.96
C ASN A 93 -6.27 1.45 -18.89
N SER A 94 -5.42 1.91 -17.99
CA SER A 94 -4.09 1.34 -17.75
C SER A 94 -3.79 1.25 -16.26
N LEU A 95 -3.19 0.14 -15.82
CA LEU A 95 -2.72 0.01 -14.45
C LEU A 95 -1.51 0.91 -14.15
N ASN A 96 -0.74 1.29 -15.19
CA ASN A 96 0.40 2.20 -15.05
C ASN A 96 -0.02 3.59 -14.55
N ASN A 97 -1.26 4.00 -14.79
CA ASN A 97 -1.75 5.34 -14.43
C ASN A 97 -1.60 5.62 -12.92
N ARG A 98 -1.71 4.59 -12.07
CA ARG A 98 -1.53 4.74 -10.62
C ARG A 98 -0.14 5.17 -10.18
N PHE A 99 0.85 5.02 -11.06
CA PHE A 99 2.25 5.35 -10.77
C PHE A 99 2.76 6.61 -11.46
N LEU A 100 1.89 7.36 -12.17
CA LEU A 100 2.29 8.62 -12.78
C LEU A 100 2.64 9.66 -11.70
N PRO A 101 3.66 10.51 -11.92
CA PRO A 101 4.13 11.49 -10.94
C PRO A 101 3.23 12.74 -10.92
N TYR A 102 1.97 12.59 -10.53
CA TYR A 102 1.00 13.68 -10.52
C TYR A 102 1.46 14.84 -9.62
N ASP A 103 1.48 16.05 -10.17
CA ASP A 103 1.89 17.26 -9.44
C ASP A 103 1.01 17.58 -8.23
N ILE A 104 -0.22 17.06 -8.21
CA ILE A 104 -1.16 17.23 -7.11
C ILE A 104 -0.74 16.49 -5.85
N ILE A 105 0.11 15.47 -5.97
CA ILE A 105 0.66 14.72 -4.83
C ILE A 105 1.78 15.55 -4.21
N LYS A 106 1.55 16.05 -2.99
CA LYS A 106 2.51 16.93 -2.27
C LYS A 106 3.27 16.22 -1.16
N THR A 107 2.81 15.06 -0.70
CA THR A 107 3.44 14.29 0.39
C THR A 107 4.54 13.36 -0.12
N GLU A 108 5.51 13.05 0.74
CA GLU A 108 6.51 12.01 0.47
C GLU A 108 5.88 10.62 0.53
N ALA A 109 5.05 10.39 1.55
CA ALA A 109 4.34 9.14 1.75
C ALA A 109 3.09 9.06 0.86
N ILE A 110 2.93 7.93 0.18
CA ILE A 110 1.75 7.61 -0.59
C ILE A 110 1.21 6.27 -0.11
N LEU A 111 -0.03 6.26 0.38
CA LEU A 111 -0.77 5.03 0.59
C LEU A 111 -1.50 4.68 -0.70
N MET A 112 -1.00 3.66 -1.38
CA MET A 112 -1.60 3.12 -2.59
C MET A 112 -2.66 2.08 -2.19
N LEU A 113 -3.89 2.27 -2.68
CA LEU A 113 -5.04 1.39 -2.43
C LEU A 113 -5.71 0.96 -3.74
N ASP A 114 -6.15 -0.29 -3.78
CA ASP A 114 -7.14 -0.74 -4.76
C ASP A 114 -8.54 -0.28 -4.33
N ASP A 115 -9.42 -0.04 -5.29
CA ASP A 115 -10.77 0.51 -5.04
C ASP A 115 -11.72 -0.46 -4.33
N ASP A 116 -11.29 -1.70 -4.08
CA ASP A 116 -12.01 -2.74 -3.35
C ASP A 116 -11.35 -3.14 -2.03
N VAL A 117 -10.33 -2.38 -1.60
CA VAL A 117 -9.63 -2.60 -0.33
C VAL A 117 -10.11 -1.62 0.72
N THR A 118 -10.59 -2.16 1.85
CA THR A 118 -10.91 -1.39 3.04
C THR A 118 -9.94 -1.74 4.17
N LEU A 119 -9.28 -0.73 4.71
CA LEU A 119 -8.41 -0.82 5.90
C LEU A 119 -9.03 -0.05 7.05
N ARG A 120 -8.85 -0.54 8.28
CA ARG A 120 -9.22 0.25 9.45
C ARG A 120 -8.19 1.36 9.68
N HIS A 121 -8.61 2.43 10.34
CA HIS A 121 -7.73 3.57 10.64
C HIS A 121 -6.50 3.14 11.45
N ASP A 122 -6.67 2.27 12.46
CA ASP A 122 -5.55 1.78 13.27
C ASP A 122 -4.47 1.07 12.43
N GLU A 123 -4.88 0.32 11.41
CA GLU A 123 -3.99 -0.38 10.48
C GLU A 123 -3.23 0.59 9.58
N ILE A 124 -3.93 1.60 9.05
CA ILE A 124 -3.32 2.65 8.23
C ILE A 124 -2.30 3.43 9.06
N ILE A 125 -2.64 3.81 10.30
CA ILE A 125 -1.73 4.56 11.18
C ILE A 125 -0.51 3.72 11.55
N LEU A 126 -0.66 2.44 11.85
CA LEU A 126 0.47 1.55 12.10
C LEU A 126 1.36 1.43 10.84
N GLY A 127 0.76 1.18 9.67
CA GLY A 127 1.47 1.10 8.40
C GLY A 127 2.26 2.38 8.09
N PHE A 128 1.65 3.54 8.30
CA PHE A 128 2.30 4.84 8.11
C PHE A 128 3.49 5.02 9.05
N ARG A 129 3.33 4.71 10.35
CA ARG A 129 4.42 4.82 11.33
C ARG A 129 5.60 3.91 11.00
N VAL A 130 5.31 2.67 10.63
CA VAL A 130 6.34 1.73 10.20
C VAL A 130 7.03 2.23 8.93
N TRP A 131 6.29 2.78 7.97
CA TRP A 131 6.88 3.38 6.77
C TRP A 131 7.77 4.58 7.08
N ARG A 132 7.42 5.44 8.03
CA ARG A 132 8.24 6.61 8.39
C ARG A 132 9.64 6.25 8.87
N GLU A 133 9.80 5.09 9.51
CA GLU A 133 11.09 4.54 9.94
C GLU A 133 11.80 3.75 8.82
N ASN A 134 11.14 3.53 7.68
CA ASN A 134 11.57 2.66 6.58
C ASN A 134 11.23 3.27 5.21
N ARG A 135 11.44 4.58 5.05
CA ARG A 135 10.88 5.37 3.92
C ARG A 135 11.28 4.89 2.53
N ASP A 136 12.45 4.27 2.43
CA ASP A 136 12.98 3.74 1.18
C ASP A 136 12.37 2.38 0.80
N ARG A 137 11.58 1.74 1.67
CA ARG A 137 10.97 0.44 1.39
C ARG A 137 9.48 0.56 1.04
N ILE A 138 8.98 -0.43 0.32
CA ILE A 138 7.53 -0.68 0.23
C ILE A 138 7.10 -1.28 1.57
N VAL A 139 6.17 -0.62 2.26
CA VAL A 139 5.62 -1.08 3.54
C VAL A 139 4.13 -1.34 3.35
N GLY A 140 3.63 -2.54 3.57
CA GLY A 140 2.22 -2.82 3.31
C GLY A 140 1.72 -4.15 3.79
N PHE A 141 0.51 -4.51 3.36
CA PHE A 141 -0.26 -5.57 3.99
C PHE A 141 -0.12 -6.91 3.24
N PRO A 142 -0.51 -7.06 1.96
CA PRO A 142 -0.50 -8.35 1.27
C PRO A 142 0.92 -8.71 0.83
N ALA A 143 1.50 -9.70 1.49
CA ALA A 143 2.83 -10.20 1.17
C ALA A 143 2.75 -11.36 0.16
N ARG A 144 3.70 -11.38 -0.78
CA ARG A 144 3.81 -12.37 -1.85
C ARG A 144 5.27 -12.72 -2.08
N GLY A 145 5.52 -13.87 -2.69
CA GLY A 145 6.87 -14.33 -2.99
C GLY A 145 7.07 -14.63 -4.47
N HIS A 146 8.33 -14.66 -4.87
CA HIS A 146 8.77 -15.37 -6.07
C HIS A 146 9.62 -16.54 -5.60
N PHE A 147 9.69 -17.64 -6.34
CA PHE A 147 10.49 -18.81 -5.99
C PHE A 147 11.02 -19.50 -7.25
N TRP A 148 12.15 -20.19 -7.15
CA TRP A 148 12.72 -20.92 -8.28
C TRP A 148 12.05 -22.29 -8.42
N SER A 149 11.67 -22.65 -9.65
CA SER A 149 11.25 -24.01 -9.99
C SER A 149 12.38 -24.70 -10.73
N GLU A 150 12.99 -25.73 -10.11
CA GLU A 150 14.01 -26.55 -10.78
C GLU A 150 13.44 -27.32 -11.97
N ALA A 151 12.21 -27.82 -11.86
CA ALA A 151 11.57 -28.57 -12.94
C ALA A 151 11.34 -27.69 -14.19
N ASN A 152 10.92 -26.44 -14.00
CA ASN A 152 10.60 -25.53 -15.10
C ASN A 152 11.75 -24.57 -15.46
N GLN A 153 12.88 -24.65 -14.74
CA GLN A 153 14.03 -23.74 -14.87
C GLN A 153 13.60 -22.27 -14.98
N SER A 154 12.67 -21.86 -14.12
CA SER A 154 12.08 -20.52 -14.16
C SER A 154 11.57 -20.09 -12.79
N TRP A 155 11.45 -18.77 -12.61
CA TRP A 155 10.81 -18.19 -11.44
C TRP A 155 9.29 -18.35 -11.51
N TYR A 156 8.63 -18.58 -10.38
CA TYR A 156 7.17 -18.55 -10.29
C TYR A 156 6.70 -17.61 -9.19
N TYR A 157 5.55 -16.98 -9.43
CA TYR A 157 4.87 -16.15 -8.46
C TYR A 157 4.11 -17.02 -7.46
N ASN A 158 4.23 -16.71 -6.17
CA ASN A 158 3.58 -17.45 -5.09
C ASN A 158 2.72 -16.53 -4.23
N SER A 159 1.43 -16.88 -4.12
CA SER A 159 0.46 -16.22 -3.26
C SER A 159 0.05 -17.02 -2.03
N ALA A 160 0.61 -18.20 -1.83
CA ALA A 160 0.36 -19.00 -0.65
C ALA A 160 0.96 -18.33 0.61
N HIS A 161 0.45 -18.74 1.77
CA HIS A 161 1.03 -18.36 3.06
C HIS A 161 2.41 -19.04 3.18
N SER A 162 3.46 -18.23 3.12
CA SER A 162 4.86 -18.68 3.22
C SER A 162 5.54 -18.03 4.44
N CYS A 163 6.58 -18.69 4.95
CA CYS A 163 7.43 -18.13 6.01
C CYS A 163 8.33 -16.99 5.52
N GLU A 164 8.54 -16.90 4.21
CA GLU A 164 9.29 -15.80 3.57
C GLU A 164 8.50 -15.20 2.40
N TYR A 165 8.77 -13.93 2.14
CA TYR A 165 8.18 -13.17 1.06
C TYR A 165 9.22 -12.21 0.49
N SER A 166 8.97 -11.70 -0.70
CA SER A 166 9.90 -10.81 -1.41
C SER A 166 9.18 -9.66 -2.13
N MET A 167 7.85 -9.63 -2.03
CA MET A 167 7.01 -8.59 -2.61
C MET A 167 5.89 -8.20 -1.64
N ILE A 168 5.47 -6.94 -1.72
CA ILE A 168 4.24 -6.43 -1.14
C ILE A 168 3.39 -5.83 -2.24
N LEU A 169 2.13 -6.25 -2.32
CA LEU A 169 1.23 -5.77 -3.37
C LEU A 169 0.90 -4.29 -3.15
N THR A 170 1.02 -3.49 -4.20
CA THR A 170 0.84 -2.03 -4.10
C THR A 170 -0.60 -1.62 -3.84
N GLY A 171 -1.57 -2.52 -4.06
CA GLY A 171 -2.98 -2.30 -3.76
C GLY A 171 -3.33 -2.10 -2.28
N ALA A 172 -2.36 -2.28 -1.38
CA ALA A 172 -2.45 -1.83 0.00
C ALA A 172 -1.05 -1.67 0.57
N SER A 173 -0.39 -0.55 0.23
CA SER A 173 0.96 -0.29 0.72
C SER A 173 1.31 1.20 0.72
N PHE A 174 2.17 1.58 1.66
CA PHE A 174 2.91 2.82 1.65
C PHE A 174 4.17 2.72 0.79
N ILE A 175 4.32 3.67 -0.11
CA ILE A 175 5.51 3.86 -0.95
C ILE A 175 5.95 5.33 -0.93
N HIS A 176 7.22 5.56 -1.23
CA HIS A 176 7.76 6.91 -1.38
C HIS A 176 7.39 7.51 -2.76
N ARG A 177 7.01 8.79 -2.80
CA ARG A 177 6.66 9.53 -4.03
C ARG A 177 7.72 9.45 -5.11
N TYR A 178 9.00 9.42 -4.75
CA TYR A 178 10.12 9.22 -5.69
C TYR A 178 9.91 8.00 -6.60
N TYR A 179 9.31 6.91 -6.09
CA TYR A 179 9.13 5.70 -6.89
C TYR A 179 8.07 5.85 -8.00
N LEU A 180 7.16 6.82 -7.92
CA LEU A 180 6.28 7.18 -9.05
C LEU A 180 7.11 7.80 -10.19
N HIS A 181 8.02 8.71 -9.85
CA HIS A 181 8.95 9.31 -10.81
C HIS A 181 9.86 8.24 -11.43
N ALA A 182 10.52 7.44 -10.59
CA ALA A 182 11.42 6.38 -11.08
C ALA A 182 10.68 5.34 -11.93
N TYR A 183 9.45 4.95 -11.56
CA TYR A 183 8.64 4.04 -12.37
C TYR A 183 8.33 4.64 -13.74
N THR A 184 7.96 5.92 -13.80
CA THR A 184 7.52 6.54 -15.05
C THR A 184 8.69 6.90 -15.95
N ASN A 185 9.77 7.44 -15.39
CA ASN A 185 10.83 8.11 -16.14
C ASN A 185 12.15 7.34 -16.20
N GLU A 186 12.42 6.45 -15.23
CA GLU A 186 13.71 5.75 -15.11
C GLU A 186 13.59 4.25 -15.45
N MET A 187 12.46 3.61 -15.10
CA MET A 187 12.20 2.23 -15.45
C MET A 187 12.12 2.05 -16.97
N SER A 188 12.71 0.96 -17.46
CA SER A 188 12.62 0.55 -18.86
C SER A 188 11.18 0.60 -19.37
N ALA A 189 10.96 1.30 -20.48
CA ALA A 189 9.65 1.42 -21.12
C ALA A 189 9.07 0.04 -21.46
N GLN A 190 9.93 -0.94 -21.79
CA GLN A 190 9.51 -2.32 -22.08
C GLN A 190 8.77 -2.96 -20.90
N ILE A 191 9.16 -2.68 -19.65
CA ILE A 191 8.48 -3.21 -18.47
C ILE A 191 7.08 -2.60 -18.36
N ARG A 192 6.95 -1.28 -18.55
CA ARG A 192 5.65 -0.59 -18.54
C ARG A 192 4.74 -1.04 -19.68
N GLU A 193 5.30 -1.36 -20.84
CA GLU A 193 4.59 -1.94 -21.98
C GLU A 193 4.08 -3.35 -21.67
N ILE A 194 4.87 -4.20 -21.01
CA ILE A 194 4.41 -5.52 -20.55
C ILE A 194 3.23 -5.36 -19.59
N VAL A 195 3.33 -4.45 -18.61
CA VAL A 195 2.23 -4.17 -17.66
C VAL A 195 0.97 -3.71 -18.39
N GLU A 196 1.13 -2.85 -19.39
CA GLU A 196 0.02 -2.38 -20.24
C GLU A 196 -0.64 -3.54 -21.00
N GLN A 197 0.16 -4.36 -21.69
CA GLN A 197 -0.32 -5.45 -22.54
C GLN A 197 -1.00 -6.56 -21.74
N LYS A 198 -0.45 -6.88 -20.55
CA LYS A 198 -0.97 -7.93 -19.67
C LYS A 198 -2.13 -7.46 -18.79
N LEU A 199 -2.31 -6.13 -18.66
CA LEU A 199 -3.20 -5.51 -17.67
C LEU A 199 -2.99 -6.13 -16.27
N ASN A 200 -1.73 -6.30 -15.88
CA ASN A 200 -1.31 -6.99 -14.66
C ASN A 200 0.14 -6.59 -14.30
N CYS A 201 0.65 -7.12 -13.19
CA CYS A 201 2.07 -7.08 -12.81
C CYS A 201 2.67 -5.70 -12.52
N GLU A 202 1.85 -4.66 -12.42
CA GLU A 202 2.28 -3.30 -12.09
C GLU A 202 2.89 -3.25 -10.67
N ASP A 203 2.32 -4.03 -9.75
CA ASP A 203 2.83 -4.23 -8.39
C ASP A 203 4.18 -4.96 -8.37
N ILE A 204 4.34 -6.02 -9.18
CA ILE A 204 5.60 -6.76 -9.34
C ILE A 204 6.67 -5.82 -9.91
N ALA A 205 6.34 -5.06 -10.96
CA ALA A 205 7.25 -4.09 -11.56
C ALA A 205 7.73 -3.05 -10.54
N MET A 206 6.82 -2.54 -9.68
CA MET A 206 7.17 -1.63 -8.61
C MET A 206 8.10 -2.28 -7.56
N ASN A 207 7.83 -3.53 -7.15
CA ASN A 207 8.73 -4.24 -6.22
C ASN A 207 10.11 -4.47 -6.84
N PHE A 208 10.19 -4.84 -8.12
CA PHE A 208 11.45 -4.96 -8.85
C PHE A 208 12.24 -3.65 -8.83
N LEU A 209 11.57 -2.53 -9.13
CA LEU A 209 12.19 -1.20 -9.13
C LEU A 209 12.74 -0.82 -7.76
N VAL A 210 11.91 -0.92 -6.72
CA VAL A 210 12.32 -0.50 -5.37
C VAL A 210 13.45 -1.37 -4.84
N SER A 211 13.39 -2.69 -5.05
CA SER A 211 14.48 -3.59 -4.64
C SER A 211 15.74 -3.39 -5.48
N HIS A 212 15.63 -3.05 -6.77
CA HIS A 212 16.76 -2.69 -7.62
C HIS A 212 17.49 -1.44 -7.12
N ILE A 213 16.73 -0.39 -6.79
CA ILE A 213 17.27 0.90 -6.32
C ILE A 213 17.88 0.76 -4.92
N THR A 214 17.16 0.14 -3.99
CA THR A 214 17.52 0.18 -2.57
C THR A 214 18.35 -0.98 -2.09
N ARG A 215 18.32 -2.11 -2.81
CA ARG A 215 18.88 -3.39 -2.35
C ARG A 215 18.33 -3.83 -1.00
N LYS A 216 17.06 -3.49 -0.73
CA LYS A 216 16.33 -3.91 0.47
C LYS A 216 15.07 -4.69 0.11
N SER A 217 14.68 -5.59 1.01
CA SER A 217 13.39 -6.28 0.94
C SER A 217 12.24 -5.31 1.27
N PRO A 218 11.00 -5.60 0.82
CA PRO A 218 9.82 -4.91 1.34
C PRO A 218 9.58 -5.27 2.82
N LEU A 219 8.61 -4.60 3.47
CA LEU A 219 8.33 -4.80 4.89
C LEU A 219 6.84 -4.94 5.18
N LYS A 220 6.44 -6.15 5.59
CA LYS A 220 5.06 -6.53 5.87
C LYS A 220 4.61 -5.94 7.20
N VAL A 221 3.40 -5.41 7.23
CA VAL A 221 2.68 -5.03 8.44
C VAL A 221 1.44 -5.90 8.64
N THR A 222 1.10 -6.16 9.91
CA THR A 222 -0.12 -6.85 10.35
C THR A 222 -0.34 -8.25 9.76
N THR A 223 -1.44 -8.89 10.13
CA THR A 223 -1.78 -10.25 9.68
C THR A 223 -2.50 -10.31 8.33
N HIS A 224 -2.83 -9.18 7.70
CA HIS A 224 -3.55 -9.18 6.42
C HIS A 224 -2.69 -9.82 5.34
N TRP A 225 -3.11 -10.97 4.80
CA TRP A 225 -2.45 -11.64 3.68
C TRP A 225 -3.11 -11.35 2.34
N SER A 226 -4.42 -11.12 2.35
CA SER A 226 -5.23 -10.75 1.19
C SER A 226 -6.41 -9.91 1.68
N PHE A 227 -7.02 -9.16 0.75
CA PHE A 227 -8.30 -8.48 0.96
C PHE A 227 -9.35 -9.18 0.09
N ILE A 228 -10.51 -9.46 0.66
CA ILE A 228 -11.63 -10.09 -0.04
C ILE A 228 -12.72 -9.04 -0.17
N CYS A 229 -13.06 -8.69 -1.41
CA CYS A 229 -14.22 -7.86 -1.69
C CYS A 229 -15.45 -8.74 -1.89
N THR A 230 -16.35 -8.77 -0.90
CA THR A 230 -17.59 -9.57 -0.97
C THR A 230 -18.62 -8.98 -1.94
N ASN A 231 -18.54 -7.67 -2.21
CA ASN A 231 -19.54 -6.94 -3.01
C ASN A 231 -19.08 -6.68 -4.45
N CYS A 232 -17.91 -7.20 -4.84
CA CYS A 232 -17.37 -7.04 -6.18
C CYS A 232 -17.93 -8.12 -7.11
N THR A 233 -18.51 -7.72 -8.23
CA THR A 233 -19.07 -8.63 -9.25
C THR A 233 -18.00 -9.20 -10.19
N SER A 234 -16.87 -8.52 -10.31
CA SER A 234 -15.71 -8.94 -11.13
C SER A 234 -14.40 -8.57 -10.43
N SER A 235 -13.34 -9.34 -10.66
CA SER A 235 -11.99 -9.08 -10.17
C SER A 235 -10.97 -9.59 -11.18
N LEU A 236 -9.89 -8.83 -11.38
CA LEU A 236 -8.76 -9.24 -12.23
C LEU A 236 -8.14 -10.57 -11.76
N TYR A 237 -8.25 -10.87 -10.46
CA TYR A 237 -7.76 -12.12 -9.86
C TYR A 237 -8.54 -13.37 -10.31
N ASN A 238 -9.85 -13.25 -10.60
CA ASN A 238 -10.73 -14.40 -10.81
C ASN A 238 -10.56 -15.08 -12.19
N GLY A 239 -9.75 -14.53 -13.09
CA GLY A 239 -9.43 -15.17 -14.36
C GLY A 239 -8.42 -16.31 -14.17
N GLY A 240 -8.67 -17.47 -14.77
CA GLY A 240 -7.83 -18.68 -14.63
C GLY A 240 -6.35 -18.52 -15.04
N GLY A 241 -5.96 -17.40 -15.65
CA GLY A 241 -4.59 -17.07 -16.06
C GLY A 241 -3.83 -16.10 -15.14
N HIS A 242 -4.43 -15.57 -14.08
CA HIS A 242 -3.81 -14.49 -13.28
C HIS A 242 -2.45 -14.87 -12.68
N MET A 243 -2.34 -16.05 -12.07
CA MET A 243 -1.10 -16.53 -11.46
C MET A 243 -0.01 -16.90 -12.47
N PRO A 244 -0.32 -17.62 -13.58
CA PRO A 244 0.64 -17.83 -14.66
C PRO A 244 1.18 -16.53 -15.26
N ILE A 245 0.32 -15.53 -15.52
CA ILE A 245 0.74 -14.23 -16.05
C ILE A 245 1.76 -13.56 -15.12
N ARG A 246 1.52 -13.59 -13.81
CA ARG A 246 2.47 -13.02 -12.83
C ARG A 246 3.80 -13.73 -12.79
N SER A 247 3.82 -15.06 -12.93
CA SER A 247 5.06 -15.82 -13.08
C SER A 247 5.80 -15.43 -14.37
N GLU A 248 5.09 -15.26 -15.48
CA GLU A 248 5.66 -14.80 -16.75
C GLU A 248 6.30 -13.41 -16.61
N CYS A 249 5.60 -12.46 -15.98
CA CYS A 249 6.11 -11.11 -15.72
C CYS A 249 7.43 -11.12 -14.94
N ILE A 250 7.55 -11.93 -13.87
CA ILE A 250 8.81 -12.03 -13.10
C ILE A 250 9.97 -12.44 -14.01
N ASN A 251 9.79 -13.45 -14.85
CA ASN A 251 10.85 -13.92 -15.75
C ASN A 251 11.16 -12.90 -16.86
N GLN A 252 10.15 -12.19 -17.39
CA GLN A 252 10.39 -11.15 -18.38
C GLN A 252 11.13 -9.96 -17.79
N PHE A 253 10.74 -9.51 -16.59
CA PHE A 253 11.40 -8.41 -15.90
C PHE A 253 12.84 -8.77 -15.52
N GLU A 254 13.07 -9.99 -15.02
CA GLU A 254 14.41 -10.52 -14.72
C GLU A 254 15.34 -10.43 -15.94
N ARG A 255 14.87 -10.85 -17.12
CA ARG A 255 15.64 -10.74 -18.38
C ARG A 255 15.94 -9.29 -18.76
N ILE A 256 14.98 -8.39 -18.59
CA ILE A 256 15.16 -6.96 -18.90
C ILE A 256 16.15 -6.30 -17.94
N TYR A 257 16.10 -6.63 -16.65
CA TYR A 257 17.07 -6.16 -15.65
C TYR A 257 18.43 -6.85 -15.77
N GLY A 258 18.50 -8.03 -16.39
CA GLY A 258 19.68 -8.89 -16.48
C GLY A 258 19.97 -9.71 -15.22
N TYR A 259 19.09 -9.64 -14.21
CA TYR A 259 19.10 -10.41 -12.97
C TYR A 259 17.79 -10.19 -12.22
N ASN A 260 17.52 -10.98 -11.17
CA ASN A 260 16.35 -10.80 -10.33
C ASN A 260 16.68 -9.91 -9.11
N PRO A 261 16.13 -8.68 -9.00
CA PRO A 261 16.43 -7.77 -7.91
C PRO A 261 15.64 -8.02 -6.63
N LEU A 262 14.61 -8.88 -6.64
CA LEU A 262 13.75 -9.09 -5.48
C LEU A 262 14.52 -9.76 -4.33
N ILE A 263 14.30 -9.28 -3.11
CA ILE A 263 15.01 -9.73 -1.91
C ILE A 263 14.02 -10.34 -0.92
N TYR A 264 14.30 -11.58 -0.50
CA TYR A 264 13.50 -12.28 0.49
C TYR A 264 13.65 -11.68 1.89
N THR A 265 12.58 -11.82 2.67
CA THR A 265 12.58 -11.51 4.09
C THR A 265 11.53 -12.36 4.80
N GLN A 266 11.77 -12.56 6.10
CA GLN A 266 10.84 -13.23 7.02
C GLN A 266 10.29 -12.23 8.06
N TYR A 267 10.69 -10.96 7.96
CA TYR A 267 10.37 -9.94 8.94
C TYR A 267 8.91 -9.47 8.80
N ARG A 268 8.22 -9.25 9.92
CA ARG A 268 6.92 -8.58 9.97
C ARG A 268 6.93 -7.58 11.13
N ALA A 269 6.42 -6.38 10.88
CA ALA A 269 6.16 -5.39 11.92
C ALA A 269 4.73 -5.53 12.44
N ASP A 270 4.61 -5.73 13.75
CA ASP A 270 3.35 -5.69 14.50
C ASP A 270 3.45 -4.62 15.59
N SER A 271 2.32 -4.19 16.15
CA SER A 271 2.33 -3.35 17.36
C SER A 271 3.04 -4.09 18.52
N VAL A 272 3.70 -3.33 19.39
CA VAL A 272 4.45 -3.87 20.55
C VAL A 272 3.56 -4.76 21.45
N LEU A 273 2.27 -4.48 21.55
CA LEU A 273 1.32 -5.24 22.37
C LEU A 273 0.46 -6.22 21.54
N PHE A 274 0.80 -6.43 20.26
CA PHE A 274 0.08 -7.36 19.40
C PHE A 274 0.13 -8.77 19.97
N LYS A 275 -1.04 -9.43 20.05
CA LYS A 275 -1.22 -10.75 20.71
C LYS A 275 -0.71 -10.88 22.16
N THR A 276 -0.26 -9.80 22.79
CA THR A 276 0.07 -9.78 24.22
C THR A 276 -1.20 -9.79 25.07
N ARG A 277 -1.25 -10.66 26.09
CA ARG A 277 -2.31 -10.66 27.10
C ARG A 277 -2.02 -9.57 28.14
N LEU A 278 -2.97 -8.66 28.35
CA LEU A 278 -2.83 -7.59 29.33
C LEU A 278 -3.59 -7.93 30.64
N PRO A 279 -3.14 -7.41 31.80
CA PRO A 279 -3.90 -7.44 33.04
C PRO A 279 -5.30 -6.80 32.92
N LEU A 280 -6.21 -7.12 33.85
CA LEU A 280 -7.54 -6.49 33.89
C LEU A 280 -7.42 -4.96 33.98
N GLY A 281 -8.22 -4.26 33.17
CA GLY A 281 -8.28 -2.80 33.15
C GLY A 281 -7.20 -2.12 32.30
N MET A 282 -6.33 -2.88 31.64
CA MET A 282 -5.36 -2.35 30.67
C MET A 282 -5.83 -2.60 29.22
N GLU A 283 -5.54 -1.66 28.33
CA GLU A 283 -5.88 -1.73 26.91
C GLU A 283 -4.65 -1.55 26.02
N LYS A 284 -4.71 -2.09 24.80
CA LYS A 284 -3.64 -1.99 23.81
C LYS A 284 -3.71 -0.65 23.08
N CYS A 285 -2.56 -0.16 22.59
CA CYS A 285 -2.50 1.05 21.75
C CYS A 285 -3.33 0.92 20.47
N PHE A 286 -3.37 -0.29 19.90
CA PHE A 286 -4.25 -0.66 18.81
C PHE A 286 -5.00 -1.92 19.22
N ARG A 287 -6.32 -1.93 19.02
CA ARG A 287 -7.18 -3.01 19.54
C ARG A 287 -6.99 -4.32 18.78
N TYR A 288 -6.65 -4.22 17.49
CA TYR A 288 -6.62 -5.35 16.56
C TYR A 288 -5.29 -5.54 15.83
N VAL A 289 -4.31 -4.64 16.02
CA VAL A 289 -2.98 -4.68 15.38
C VAL A 289 -1.82 -4.36 16.31
#